data_AF-A0A382B432-F1
#
_entry.id   AF-A0A382B432-F1
#
_cell.length_a   1.000
_cell.length_b   1.000
_cell.length_c   1.000
_cell.angle_alpha   90.00
_cell.angle_beta   90.00
_cell.angle_gamma   90.00
#
_symmetry.space_group_name_H-M   'P 1'
#
loop_
_entity.id
_entity.type
_entity.pdbx_description
1 polymer ?
#
loop_
_entity_poly.entity_id
_entity_poly.type
_entity_poly.pdbx_seq_one_letter_code
_entity_poly.pdbx_strand_id
1 'polypeptide(L)'
;MSNDATEANNATEANNATEANNATVTTQTEKRSGTPEVRDTVYIGKKPLMAYVTSTLIQLANVPSVTIKARGMSIGRAVDVSQIISRKTENA
;
A
#
# COMPACT_ATOMS: atom_id res chain seq x y z
N MET A 1 -52.14 -10.84 9.61
CA MET A 1 -51.70 -9.76 8.70
C MET A 1 -50.72 -8.94 9.53
N SER A 2 -49.42 -9.22 9.49
CA SER A 2 -48.53 -8.97 8.34
C SER A 2 -48.53 -7.50 7.96
N ASN A 3 -47.47 -6.79 8.33
CA ASN A 3 -46.53 -6.26 7.34
C ASN A 3 -45.14 -6.22 7.99
N ASP A 4 -44.25 -7.05 7.47
CA ASP A 4 -42.84 -7.09 7.83
C ASP A 4 -42.11 -6.07 6.93
N ALA A 5 -41.27 -5.23 7.52
CA ALA A 5 -40.60 -4.14 6.81
C ALA A 5 -39.09 -4.37 6.79
N THR A 6 -38.58 -4.79 5.64
CA THR A 6 -37.17 -5.11 5.40
C THR A 6 -36.31 -3.86 5.16
N GLU A 7 -35.00 -3.98 5.43
CA GLU A 7 -33.89 -3.07 5.06
C GLU A 7 -33.83 -1.73 5.85
N ALA A 8 -32.68 -1.26 6.35
CA ALA A 8 -31.35 -1.30 5.75
C ALA A 8 -30.19 -1.05 6.75
N ASN A 9 -28.96 -1.29 6.27
CA ASN A 9 -27.69 -0.69 6.70
C ASN A 9 -27.24 -0.87 8.16
N ASN A 10 -26.51 -1.98 8.37
CA ASN A 10 -25.64 -2.15 9.53
C ASN A 10 -24.40 -1.24 9.39
N ALA A 11 -24.47 -0.01 9.90
CA ALA A 11 -23.32 0.86 10.04
C ALA A 11 -22.36 0.27 11.08
N THR A 12 -21.13 -0.04 10.68
CA THR A 12 -20.04 -0.33 11.63
C THR A 12 -18.77 0.34 11.15
N GLU A 13 -18.71 1.65 11.40
CA GLU A 13 -17.46 2.38 11.43
C GLU A 13 -16.58 1.80 12.56
N ALA A 14 -15.47 1.15 12.18
CA ALA A 14 -14.46 0.67 13.11
C ALA A 14 -13.10 1.31 12.80
N ASN A 15 -13.09 2.64 12.73
CA ASN A 15 -11.86 3.45 12.72
C ASN A 15 -11.22 3.44 14.11
N ASN A 16 -10.62 2.31 14.51
CA ASN A 16 -9.81 2.28 15.73
C ASN A 16 -8.42 2.82 15.44
N ALA A 17 -8.21 4.07 15.89
CA ALA A 17 -6.91 4.70 15.94
C ALA A 17 -5.92 3.90 16.80
N THR A 18 -4.64 3.94 16.44
CA THR A 18 -3.55 3.79 17.42
C THR A 18 -2.34 4.58 16.93
N GLU A 19 -2.22 5.82 17.39
CA GLU A 19 -0.93 6.51 17.45
C GLU A 19 -0.10 5.85 18.55
N ALA A 20 0.96 5.12 18.18
CA ALA A 20 1.89 4.50 19.15
C ALA A 20 3.30 4.34 18.56
N ASN A 21 3.91 5.45 18.12
CA ASN A 21 5.30 5.60 17.68
C ASN A 21 5.77 4.44 16.74
N ASN A 22 6.84 3.65 16.89
CA ASN A 22 7.95 3.52 17.86
C ASN A 22 9.30 3.72 17.13
N ALA A 23 10.30 4.26 17.83
CA ALA A 23 11.67 4.33 17.33
C ALA A 23 12.37 2.96 17.39
N THR A 24 13.40 2.78 16.55
CA THR A 24 14.46 1.74 16.67
C THR A 24 13.94 0.30 16.40
N VAL A 25 14.43 -0.45 15.42
CA VAL A 25 15.82 -0.85 15.19
C VAL A 25 16.12 -0.94 13.69
N THR A 26 17.16 -0.23 13.26
CA THR A 26 17.81 -0.47 11.97
C THR A 26 18.67 -1.73 12.09
N THR A 27 18.13 -2.90 11.76
CA THR A 27 18.97 -4.08 11.52
C THR A 27 19.47 -3.99 10.08
N GLN A 28 20.68 -3.43 9.91
CA GLN A 28 21.38 -3.53 8.63
C GLN A 28 21.69 -5.00 8.36
N THR A 29 21.23 -5.51 7.22
CA THR A 29 21.79 -6.72 6.62
C THR A 29 22.17 -6.38 5.18
N GLU A 30 23.49 -6.27 4.99
CA GLU A 30 24.20 -6.51 3.73
C GLU A 30 23.92 -5.59 2.53
N LYS A 31 24.62 -4.46 2.56
CA LYS A 31 25.53 -3.98 1.50
C LYS A 31 25.38 -4.71 0.14
N ARG A 32 24.82 -4.00 -0.85
CA ARG A 32 25.41 -3.99 -2.19
C ARG A 32 25.86 -2.58 -2.53
N SER A 33 27.18 -2.44 -2.65
CA SER A 33 27.79 -1.41 -3.48
C SER A 33 27.20 -1.52 -4.88
N GLY A 34 26.82 -0.38 -5.45
CA GLY A 34 26.21 -0.30 -6.77
C GLY A 34 25.89 1.15 -7.06
N THR A 35 26.00 1.50 -8.34
CA THR A 35 25.49 2.73 -8.96
C THR A 35 24.04 3.02 -8.55
N PRO A 36 23.55 4.26 -8.72
CA PRO A 36 22.13 4.58 -8.64
C PRO A 36 21.38 3.98 -9.84
N GLU A 37 21.40 2.66 -9.95
CA GLU A 37 20.54 1.86 -10.82
C GLU A 37 19.09 2.26 -10.51
N VAL A 38 18.33 2.64 -11.53
CA VAL A 38 16.90 2.94 -11.37
C VAL A 38 16.22 1.63 -10.97
N ARG A 39 15.71 1.58 -9.72
CA ARG A 39 15.10 0.36 -9.17
C ARG A 39 13.59 0.40 -9.38
N ASP A 40 13.16 -0.27 -10.43
CA ASP A 40 11.75 -0.50 -10.79
C ASP A 40 11.07 -1.51 -9.84
N THR A 41 11.38 -1.47 -8.54
CA THR A 41 10.89 -2.43 -7.55
C THR A 41 10.61 -1.75 -6.21
N VAL A 42 9.36 -1.83 -5.76
CA VAL A 42 8.87 -1.31 -4.47
C VAL A 42 8.63 -2.48 -3.51
N TYR A 43 9.28 -2.45 -2.35
CA TYR A 43 9.11 -3.47 -1.30
C TYR A 43 8.12 -3.02 -0.22
N ILE A 44 7.01 -3.74 -0.06
CA ILE A 44 5.91 -3.40 0.86
C ILE A 44 6.12 -4.03 2.24
N GLY A 45 6.08 -3.18 3.26
CA GLY A 45 6.25 -3.52 4.66
C GLY A 45 5.35 -2.66 5.55
N LYS A 46 5.89 -2.17 6.68
CA LYS A 46 5.11 -1.49 7.74
C LYS A 46 4.87 0.02 7.54
N LYS A 47 5.34 0.64 6.44
CA LYS A 47 5.08 2.08 6.18
C LYS A 47 3.59 2.33 5.85
N PRO A 48 3.08 3.56 6.06
CA PRO A 48 1.71 3.95 5.66
C PRO A 48 1.40 3.62 4.20
N LEU A 49 0.12 3.39 3.88
CA LEU A 49 -0.32 2.92 2.56
C LEU A 49 0.06 3.95 1.47
N MET A 50 -0.28 5.21 1.73
CA MET A 50 -0.02 6.32 0.82
C MET A 50 1.47 6.55 0.54
N ALA A 51 2.39 6.17 1.45
CA ALA A 51 3.82 6.27 1.18
C ALA A 51 4.27 5.35 0.03
N TYR A 52 3.65 4.17 -0.09
CA TYR A 52 3.89 3.25 -1.19
C TYR A 52 3.17 3.67 -2.48
N VAL A 53 1.95 4.20 -2.37
CA VAL A 53 1.22 4.77 -3.53
C VAL A 53 2.02 5.92 -4.15
N THR A 54 2.39 6.93 -3.35
CA THR A 54 3.12 8.12 -3.86
C THR A 54 4.48 7.77 -4.45
N SER A 55 5.26 6.87 -3.82
CA SER A 55 6.55 6.44 -4.39
C SER A 55 6.38 5.64 -5.69
N THR A 56 5.34 4.81 -5.80
CA THR A 56 5.04 4.07 -7.05
C THR A 56 4.63 5.02 -8.19
N LEU A 57 3.81 6.04 -7.91
CA LEU A 57 3.44 7.06 -8.92
C LEU A 57 4.66 7.86 -9.40
N ILE A 58 5.55 8.26 -8.49
CA ILE A 58 6.79 8.99 -8.85
C ILE A 58 7.71 8.10 -9.69
N GLN A 59 7.79 6.80 -9.42
CA GLN A 59 8.54 5.87 -10.27
C GLN A 59 7.89 5.73 -11.65
N LEU A 60 6.57 5.48 -11.72
CA LEU A 60 5.83 5.35 -12.99
C LEU A 60 5.90 6.60 -13.88
N ALA A 61 6.13 7.79 -13.33
CA ALA A 61 6.39 9.00 -14.10
C ALA A 61 7.75 9.02 -14.83
N ASN A 62 8.67 8.14 -14.44
CA ASN A 62 10.04 8.06 -14.99
C ASN A 62 10.33 6.71 -15.68
N VAL A 63 9.62 5.63 -15.32
CA VAL A 63 9.79 4.28 -15.90
C VAL A 63 8.44 3.66 -16.29
N PRO A 64 8.38 2.88 -17.38
CA PRO A 64 7.10 2.39 -17.93
C PRO A 64 6.46 1.25 -17.11
N SER A 65 7.17 0.70 -16.13
CA SER A 65 6.67 -0.40 -15.30
C SER A 65 7.33 -0.38 -13.92
N VAL A 66 6.60 -0.81 -12.88
CA VAL A 66 7.10 -0.92 -11.51
C VAL A 66 6.62 -2.24 -10.90
N THR A 67 7.56 -3.00 -10.33
CA THR A 67 7.30 -4.29 -9.67
C THR A 67 7.04 -4.10 -8.18
N ILE A 68 5.86 -4.48 -7.69
CA ILE A 68 5.55 -4.46 -6.25
C ILE A 68 5.87 -5.84 -5.64
N LYS A 69 6.67 -5.88 -4.56
CA LYS A 69 7.05 -7.11 -3.84
C LYS A 69 6.64 -7.04 -2.36
N ALA A 70 5.98 -8.09 -1.88
CA ALA A 70 5.47 -8.19 -0.51
C ALA A 70 5.52 -9.64 0.00
N ARG A 71 5.36 -9.84 1.32
CA ARG A 71 5.32 -11.20 1.91
C ARG A 71 4.51 -11.22 3.21
N GLY A 72 3.84 -12.34 3.48
CA GLY A 72 3.02 -12.52 4.68
C GLY A 72 1.98 -11.41 4.84
N MET A 73 1.88 -10.82 6.02
CA MET A 73 0.87 -9.79 6.35
C MET A 73 0.90 -8.55 5.44
N SER A 74 2.01 -8.24 4.74
CA SER A 74 2.05 -7.08 3.84
C SER A 74 1.46 -7.31 2.45
N ILE A 75 1.02 -8.53 2.12
CA ILE A 75 0.45 -8.86 0.81
C ILE A 75 -0.85 -8.09 0.55
N GLY A 76 -1.78 -8.03 1.50
CA GLY A 76 -3.03 -7.26 1.34
C GLY A 76 -2.74 -5.79 1.01
N ARG A 77 -1.84 -5.16 1.79
CA ARG A 77 -1.39 -3.78 1.55
C ARG A 77 -0.77 -3.58 0.16
N ALA A 78 -0.12 -4.59 -0.40
CA ALA A 78 0.46 -4.53 -1.75
C ALA A 78 -0.60 -4.59 -2.85
N VAL A 79 -1.65 -5.39 -2.64
CA VAL A 79 -2.84 -5.44 -3.50
C VAL A 79 -3.59 -4.09 -3.43
N ASP A 80 -3.75 -3.51 -2.25
CA ASP A 80 -4.37 -2.18 -2.09
C ASP A 80 -3.62 -1.12 -2.90
N VAL A 81 -2.28 -1.09 -2.81
CA VAL A 81 -1.44 -0.19 -3.62
C VAL A 81 -1.66 -0.42 -5.12
N SER A 82 -1.60 -1.67 -5.60
CA SER A 82 -1.75 -1.93 -7.04
C SER A 82 -3.13 -1.54 -7.58
N GLN A 83 -4.20 -1.75 -6.80
CA GLN A 83 -5.56 -1.34 -7.17
C GLN A 83 -5.72 0.19 -7.20
N ILE A 84 -5.16 0.90 -6.22
CA ILE A 84 -5.20 2.37 -6.17
C ILE A 84 -4.45 2.95 -7.38
N ILE A 85 -3.27 2.41 -7.70
CA ILE A 85 -2.47 2.85 -8.85
C ILE A 85 -3.25 2.60 -10.16
N SER A 86 -3.74 1.38 -10.38
CA SER A 86 -4.48 1.00 -11.59
C SER A 86 -5.64 1.97 -11.87
N ARG A 87 -6.50 2.21 -10.88
CA ARG A 87 -7.64 3.16 -11.01
C ARG A 87 -7.19 4.61 -11.22
N LYS A 88 -6.00 4.99 -10.75
CA LYS A 88 -5.48 6.36 -10.90
C LYS A 88 -4.87 6.61 -12.28
N THR A 89 -4.38 5.57 -12.94
CA THR A 89 -3.75 5.61 -14.27
C THR A 89 -4.68 5.19 -15.41
N GLU A 90 -5.78 4.48 -15.13
CA GLU A 90 -6.80 4.06 -16.12
C GLU A 90 -7.55 5.25 -16.76
N ASN A 91 -7.56 6.42 -16.10
CA ASN A 91 -8.21 7.65 -16.54
C ASN A 91 -7.20 8.74 -17.00
N ALA A 92 -5.98 8.36 -17.39
CA ALA A 92 -4.89 9.27 -17.77
C ALA A 92 -4.59 9.23 -19.29
#